data_AF-A0A3S0XXR8-F1
#
_entry.id   AF-A0A3S0XXR8-F1
#
_cell.length_a   1.000
_cell.length_b   1.000
_cell.length_c   1.000
_cell.angle_alpha   90.00
_cell.angle_beta   90.00
_cell.angle_gamma   90.00
#
_symmetry.space_group_name_H-M   'P 1'
#
loop_
_entity.id
_entity.type
_entity.pdbx_description
1 polymer ?
#
loop_
_entity_poly.entity_id
_entity_poly.type
_entity_poly.pdbx_seq_one_letter_code
_entity_poly.pdbx_strand_id
1 'polypeptide(L)'
;MKIKGLEIYGEPGQFAGSFNDDGTHAGFKLKPCPFCGSKDHLELCNTWTPYFWVECECGAEARLVDGDNDAVHKAATAEIAYGVYEKAVVGAVDAWNKRIGGVK
;
A
#
# COMPACT_ATOMS: atom_id res chain seq x y z
N MET A 1 7.78 -5.64 12.20
CA MET A 1 8.65 -4.47 11.89
C MET A 1 7.72 -3.29 11.69
N LYS A 2 8.04 -2.05 12.08
CA LYS A 2 7.17 -0.92 11.71
C LYS A 2 7.57 -0.40 10.33
N ILE A 3 6.66 -0.44 9.37
CA ILE A 3 6.69 0.30 8.11
C ILE A 3 6.77 1.80 8.44
N LYS A 4 7.86 2.43 8.01
CA LYS A 4 8.05 3.88 8.12
C LYS A 4 7.03 4.60 7.23
N GLY A 5 6.42 5.68 7.74
CA GLY A 5 5.42 6.45 6.99
C GLY A 5 4.00 5.90 7.07
N LEU A 6 3.79 4.71 7.63
CA LEU A 6 2.46 4.16 7.91
C LEU A 6 1.99 4.57 9.31
N GLU A 7 0.88 5.29 9.37
CA GLU A 7 0.22 5.71 10.60
C GLU A 7 -1.20 5.17 10.65
N ILE A 8 -1.59 4.61 11.81
CA ILE A 8 -2.93 4.07 12.07
C ILE A 8 -3.57 4.90 13.16
N TYR A 9 -4.83 5.27 12.98
CA TYR A 9 -5.58 6.11 13.89
C TYR A 9 -7.05 5.67 13.96
N GLY A 10 -7.77 6.21 14.94
CA GLY A 10 -9.16 5.83 15.24
C GLY A 10 -9.26 4.86 16.42
N GLU A 11 -10.37 4.12 16.46
CA GLU A 11 -10.76 3.27 17.58
C GLU A 11 -11.24 1.89 17.09
N PRO A 12 -11.41 0.89 17.99
CA PRO A 12 -11.82 -0.45 17.61
C PRO A 12 -13.03 -0.48 16.68
N GLY A 13 -12.87 -1.14 15.53
CA GLY A 13 -13.87 -1.25 14.48
C GLY A 13 -14.03 -0.03 13.55
N GLN A 14 -13.29 1.06 13.77
CA GLN A 14 -13.29 2.28 12.96
C GLN A 14 -11.86 2.77 12.68
N PHE A 15 -10.91 1.85 12.53
CA PHE A 15 -9.52 2.22 12.25
C PHE A 15 -9.33 2.67 10.80
N ALA A 16 -8.63 3.79 10.65
CA ALA A 16 -8.14 4.31 9.39
C ALA A 16 -6.61 4.42 9.43
N GLY A 17 -5.99 4.61 8.28
CA GLY A 17 -4.54 4.70 8.21
C GLY A 17 -4.06 5.42 6.97
N SER A 18 -3.02 6.23 7.14
CA SER A 18 -2.37 6.96 6.07
C SER A 18 -0.97 6.46 5.85
N PHE A 19 -0.54 6.46 4.59
CA PHE A 19 0.83 6.24 4.22
C PHE A 19 1.40 7.48 3.53
N ASN A 20 2.52 7.97 4.05
CA ASN A 20 3.28 9.04 3.43
C ASN A 20 4.52 8.46 2.78
N ASP A 21 4.53 8.36 1.45
CA ASP A 21 5.70 7.91 0.71
C ASP A 21 6.73 9.04 0.63
N ASP A 22 7.89 8.84 1.24
CA ASP A 22 9.01 9.77 1.18
C ASP A 22 9.94 9.52 -0.02
N GLY A 23 9.48 8.73 -0.99
CA GLY A 23 10.24 8.26 -2.14
C GLY A 23 11.15 7.07 -1.83
N THR A 24 11.22 6.62 -0.57
CA THR A 24 11.92 5.39 -0.20
C THR A 24 11.00 4.18 -0.17
N HIS A 25 9.69 4.38 -0.37
CA HIS A 25 8.67 3.33 -0.34
C HIS A 25 8.77 2.47 0.93
N ALA A 26 9.01 3.11 2.07
CA ALA A 26 9.27 2.45 3.36
C ALA A 26 10.39 1.37 3.33
N GLY A 27 11.36 1.50 2.42
CA GLY A 27 12.46 0.56 2.21
C GLY A 27 12.18 -0.55 1.19
N PHE A 28 10.98 -0.60 0.60
CA PHE A 28 10.66 -1.56 -0.46
C PHE A 28 11.34 -1.15 -1.78
N LYS A 29 11.92 -2.13 -2.48
CA LYS A 29 12.49 -1.91 -3.82
C LYS A 29 11.43 -2.17 -4.88
N LEU A 30 11.01 -1.12 -5.57
CA LEU A 30 10.10 -1.21 -6.71
C LEU A 30 10.89 -1.46 -8.02
N LYS A 31 10.38 -2.37 -8.85
CA LYS A 31 10.88 -2.53 -10.22
C LYS A 31 10.50 -1.31 -11.07
N PRO A 32 11.33 -0.91 -12.06
CA PRO A 32 10.98 0.18 -12.97
C PRO A 32 9.61 0.00 -13.62
N CYS A 33 8.92 1.09 -13.91
CA CYS A 33 7.64 1.09 -14.62
C CYS A 33 7.75 0.29 -15.93
N PRO A 34 6.87 -0.67 -16.20
CA PRO A 34 6.94 -1.48 -17.42
C PRO A 34 6.56 -0.69 -18.68
N PHE A 35 5.93 0.48 -18.55
CA PHE A 35 5.49 1.29 -19.68
C PHE A 35 6.49 2.39 -20.05
N CYS A 36 6.94 3.20 -19.08
CA CYS A 36 7.86 4.31 -19.32
C CYS A 36 9.33 3.99 -18.92
N GLY A 37 9.58 2.87 -18.25
CA GLY A 37 10.92 2.47 -17.78
C GLY A 37 11.44 3.22 -16.54
N SER A 38 10.70 4.22 -16.05
CA SER A 38 11.10 5.06 -14.93
C SER A 38 11.21 4.29 -13.61
N LYS A 39 12.18 4.66 -12.77
CA LYS A 39 12.34 4.19 -11.39
C LYS A 39 12.05 5.26 -10.35
N ASP A 40 12.19 6.53 -10.74
CA ASP A 40 12.22 7.66 -9.80
C ASP A 40 10.86 8.35 -9.69
N HIS A 41 9.88 7.91 -10.48
CA HIS A 41 8.54 8.48 -10.57
C HIS A 41 7.49 7.44 -10.16
N LEU A 42 7.81 6.68 -9.12
CA LEU A 42 6.94 5.66 -8.53
C LEU A 42 6.53 6.13 -7.13
N GLU A 43 5.30 5.85 -6.74
CA GLU A 43 4.78 6.17 -5.42
C GLU A 43 3.90 5.02 -4.91
N LEU A 44 3.98 4.72 -3.62
CA LEU A 44 3.07 3.82 -2.92
C LEU A 44 1.97 4.66 -2.26
N CYS A 45 0.74 4.47 -2.71
CA CYS A 45 -0.39 5.34 -2.38
C CYS A 45 -1.49 4.58 -1.61
N ASN A 46 -2.31 5.30 -0.85
CA ASN A 46 -3.52 4.76 -0.20
C ASN A 46 -4.63 5.81 -0.01
N THR A 47 -5.89 5.37 0.14
CA THR A 47 -7.06 6.26 0.41
C THR A 47 -7.62 6.05 1.81
N TRP A 48 -6.79 6.20 2.84
CA TRP A 48 -7.17 6.06 4.26
C TRP A 48 -7.59 4.67 4.74
N THR A 49 -7.91 3.75 3.82
CA THR A 49 -8.23 2.36 4.08
C THR A 49 -7.00 1.48 3.81
N PRO A 50 -7.03 0.17 4.12
CA PRO A 50 -6.03 -0.82 3.70
C PRO A 50 -6.01 -1.08 2.19
N TYR A 51 -6.30 -0.07 1.39
CA TYR A 51 -6.30 -0.11 -0.05
C TYR A 51 -5.06 0.60 -0.57
N PHE A 52 -4.07 -0.18 -0.99
CA PHE A 52 -2.78 0.31 -1.46
C PHE A 52 -2.56 -0.02 -2.93
N TRP A 53 -1.87 0.88 -3.63
CA TRP A 53 -1.40 0.67 -4.99
C TRP A 53 -0.04 1.33 -5.17
N VAL A 54 0.73 0.83 -6.13
CA VAL A 54 1.88 1.57 -6.66
C VAL A 54 1.42 2.31 -7.90
N GLU A 55 1.72 3.59 -7.98
CA GLU A 55 1.43 4.47 -9.12
C GLU A 55 2.72 4.99 -9.72
N CYS A 56 2.69 5.22 -11.03
CA CYS A 56 3.72 5.92 -11.76
C CYS A 56 3.15 7.19 -12.37
N GLU A 57 3.95 8.26 -12.46
CA GLU A 57 3.54 9.53 -13.07
C GLU A 57 3.05 9.38 -14.53
N CYS A 58 3.47 8.31 -15.24
CA CYS A 58 2.94 8.02 -16.58
C CYS A 58 1.50 7.48 -16.58
N GLY A 59 0.84 7.41 -15.42
CA GLY A 59 -0.52 6.91 -15.22
C GLY A 59 -0.60 5.39 -15.00
N ALA A 60 0.54 4.71 -14.96
CA ALA A 60 0.56 3.28 -14.75
C ALA A 60 0.36 2.95 -13.27
N GLU A 61 -0.54 2.03 -12.96
CA GLU A 61 -0.78 1.61 -11.57
C GLU A 61 -0.86 0.09 -11.45
N ALA A 62 -0.46 -0.44 -10.29
CA ALA A 62 -0.70 -1.83 -9.94
C ALA A 62 -1.15 -1.94 -8.49
N ARG A 63 -2.14 -2.80 -8.28
CA ARG A 63 -2.69 -3.09 -6.97
C ARG A 63 -3.02 -4.57 -6.87
N LEU A 64 -2.90 -5.12 -5.68
CA LEU A 64 -3.56 -6.38 -5.37
C LEU A 64 -4.98 -6.02 -4.92
N VAL A 65 -6.00 -6.59 -5.57
CA VAL A 65 -7.38 -6.48 -5.10
C VAL A 65 -7.56 -7.43 -3.91
N ASP A 66 -6.87 -7.13 -2.81
CA ASP A 66 -6.81 -7.99 -1.62
C ASP A 66 -6.58 -7.15 -0.35
N GLY A 67 -7.12 -5.93 -0.33
CA GLY A 67 -7.32 -5.16 0.89
C GLY A 67 -8.57 -5.66 1.59
N ASP A 68 -8.41 -6.46 2.65
CA ASP A 68 -9.54 -6.89 3.48
C ASP A 68 -10.01 -5.70 4.34
N ASN A 69 -10.75 -4.79 3.71
CA ASN A 69 -11.38 -3.66 4.38
C ASN A 69 -12.30 -4.15 5.52
N ASP A 70 -12.90 -5.32 5.37
CA ASP A 70 -13.72 -5.92 6.43
C ASP A 70 -12.88 -6.34 7.64
N ALA A 71 -11.66 -6.84 7.42
CA ALA A 71 -10.74 -7.16 8.52
C ALA A 71 -10.34 -5.92 9.32
N VAL A 72 -10.17 -4.76 8.69
CA VAL A 72 -9.86 -3.52 9.40
C VAL A 72 -11.03 -3.08 10.29
N HIS A 73 -12.27 -3.21 9.81
CA HIS A 73 -13.47 -2.91 10.58
C HIS A 73 -13.75 -3.94 11.68
N LYS A 74 -13.09 -5.11 11.64
CA LYS A 74 -13.16 -6.14 12.69
C LYS A 74 -11.97 -6.06 13.66
N ALA A 75 -11.01 -5.17 13.42
CA ALA A 75 -9.82 -5.07 14.26
C ALA A 75 -10.19 -4.53 15.65
N ALA A 76 -9.90 -5.31 16.69
CA ALA A 76 -10.15 -4.96 18.08
C ALA A 76 -9.12 -3.98 18.66
N THR A 77 -7.95 -3.84 18.02
CA THR A 77 -6.86 -2.97 18.46
C THR A 77 -6.15 -2.33 17.27
N ALA A 78 -5.47 -1.21 17.52
CA ALA A 78 -4.67 -0.52 16.51
C ALA A 78 -3.51 -1.40 15.99
N GLU A 79 -3.01 -2.34 16.79
CA GLU A 79 -1.99 -3.30 16.38
C GLU A 79 -2.53 -4.34 15.38
N ILE A 80 -3.76 -4.84 15.59
CA ILE A 80 -4.42 -5.72 14.62
C ILE A 80 -4.68 -4.96 13.32
N ALA A 81 -5.21 -3.74 13.42
CA ALA A 81 -5.41 -2.88 12.26
C ALA A 81 -4.09 -2.65 11.51
N TYR A 82 -3.01 -2.32 12.22
CA TYR A 82 -1.68 -2.17 11.64
C TYR A 82 -1.25 -3.39 10.82
N GLY A 83 -1.47 -4.60 11.34
CA GLY A 83 -1.17 -5.83 10.60
C GLY A 83 -1.96 -6.00 9.31
N VAL A 84 -3.18 -5.45 9.22
CA VAL A 84 -3.98 -5.43 7.98
C VAL A 84 -3.38 -4.44 6.97
N TYR A 85 -3.01 -3.22 7.40
CA TYR A 85 -2.34 -2.24 6.54
C TYR A 85 -0.96 -2.71 6.08
N GLU A 86 -0.18 -3.34 6.96
CA GLU A 86 1.14 -3.90 6.62
C GLU A 86 1.02 -4.93 5.49
N LYS A 87 0.04 -5.84 5.58
CA LYS A 87 -0.24 -6.80 4.51
C LYS A 87 -0.65 -6.13 3.20
N ALA A 88 -1.46 -5.08 3.26
CA ALA A 88 -1.90 -4.34 2.08
C ALA A 88 -0.73 -3.64 1.37
N VAL A 89 0.16 -2.99 2.12
CA VAL A 89 1.39 -2.38 1.59
C VAL A 89 2.24 -3.44 0.86
N VAL A 90 2.54 -4.55 1.53
CA VAL A 90 3.33 -5.64 0.95
C VAL A 90 2.65 -6.20 -0.30
N GLY A 91 1.33 -6.36 -0.26
CA GLY A 91 0.52 -6.81 -1.39
C GLY A 91 0.61 -5.89 -2.60
N ALA A 92 0.55 -4.58 -2.42
CA ALA A 92 0.69 -3.59 -3.49
C ALA A 92 2.10 -3.63 -4.12
N VAL A 93 3.15 -3.69 -3.28
CA VAL A 93 4.54 -3.85 -3.72
C VAL A 93 4.72 -5.14 -4.53
N ASP A 94 4.16 -6.25 -4.06
CA ASP A 94 4.20 -7.53 -4.75
C ASP A 94 3.41 -7.50 -6.06
N ALA A 95 2.22 -6.88 -6.07
CA ALA A 95 1.40 -6.71 -7.26
C ALA A 95 2.17 -5.95 -8.35
N TRP A 96 2.79 -4.84 -7.98
CA TRP A 96 3.69 -4.11 -8.85
C TRP A 96 4.84 -5.00 -9.32
N ASN A 97 5.67 -5.51 -8.42
CA ASN A 97 6.91 -6.21 -8.77
C ASN A 97 6.71 -7.53 -9.53
N LYS A 98 5.60 -8.23 -9.31
CA LYS A 98 5.22 -9.47 -10.00
C LYS A 98 4.33 -9.22 -11.21
N ARG A 99 3.85 -7.99 -11.40
CA ARG A 99 2.94 -7.58 -12.48
C ARG A 99 1.62 -8.38 -12.46
N ILE A 100 1.05 -8.54 -11.27
CA ILE A 100 -0.21 -9.25 -11.02
C ILE A 100 -1.28 -8.27 -10.54
N GLY A 101 -2.56 -8.62 -10.69
CA GLY A 101 -3.67 -7.83 -10.14
C GLY A 101 -4.18 -6.67 -11.00
N GLY A 102 -3.77 -6.61 -12.27
CA GLY A 102 -4.17 -5.56 -13.21
C GLY A 102 -3.15 -4.42 -13.19
N VAL A 103 -2.13 -4.55 -14.02
CA VAL A 103 -1.22 -3.46 -14.37
C VAL A 103 -1.83 -2.79 -15.60
N LYS A 104 -2.20 -1.52 -15.51
CA LYS A 104 -2.68 -0.73 -16.64
C LYS A 104 -1.81 0.50 -16.83
#